data_AF-A0A961WFN1-F1
#
_entry.id   AF-A0A961WFN1-F1
#
_cell.length_a   1.000
_cell.length_b   1.000
_cell.length_c   1.000
_cell.angle_alpha   90.00
_cell.angle_beta   90.00
_cell.angle_gamma   90.00
#
_symmetry.space_group_name_H-M   'P 1'
#
loop_
_entity.id
_entity.type
_entity.pdbx_description
1 polymer ?
#
loop_
_entity_poly.entity_id
_entity_poly.type
_entity_poly.pdbx_seq_one_letter_code
_entity_poly.pdbx_strand_id
1 'polypeptide(L)' 'MTNATSTKPTPSITPEIVAEHGFKGDEYANLLKILGREPTLTELGIFSVMWS' A
#
# COMPACT_ATOMS: atom_id res chain seq x y z
N MET A 1 9.17 3.81 34.12
CA MET A 1 8.86 4.56 32.89
C MET A 1 8.40 3.56 31.84
N THR A 2 7.10 3.32 31.72
CA THR A 2 6.53 2.36 30.77
C THR A 2 6.16 3.10 29.49
N ASN A 3 6.91 2.91 28.40
CA ASN A 3 6.57 3.46 27.10
C ASN A 3 5.27 2.82 26.61
N ALA A 4 4.20 3.61 26.52
CA ALA A 4 3.01 3.25 25.80
C ALA A 4 3.35 3.25 24.29
N THR A 5 3.50 2.07 23.70
CA THR A 5 3.49 1.91 22.24
C THR A 5 2.07 2.23 21.76
N SER A 6 1.83 3.47 21.33
CA SER A 6 0.64 3.84 20.57
C SER A 6 0.70 3.17 19.20
N THR A 7 0.23 1.93 19.12
CA THR A 7 0.07 1.20 17.86
C THR A 7 -1.11 1.84 17.12
N LYS A 8 -0.82 2.91 16.36
CA LYS A 8 -1.80 3.45 15.41
C LYS A 8 -2.11 2.33 14.42
N PRO A 9 -3.36 1.87 14.25
CA PRO A 9 -3.66 0.83 13.27
C PRO A 9 -3.22 1.36 11.90
N THR A 10 -2.29 0.65 11.28
CA THR A 10 -1.90 0.94 9.91
C THR A 10 -3.12 0.68 9.05
N PRO A 11 -3.59 1.65 8.24
CA PRO A 11 -4.73 1.43 7.36
C PRO A 11 -4.43 0.24 6.44
N SER A 12 -5.31 -0.75 6.44
CA SER A 12 -5.25 -1.90 5.54
C SER A 12 -5.40 -1.45 4.10
N ILE A 13 -4.71 -2.10 3.16
CA ILE A 13 -4.85 -1.77 1.74
C ILE A 13 -6.16 -2.40 1.25
N THR A 14 -7.11 -1.56 0.86
CA THR A 14 -8.37 -2.00 0.28
C THR A 14 -8.39 -1.76 -1.24
N PRO A 15 -9.24 -2.46 -2.01
CA PRO A 15 -9.38 -2.21 -3.44
C PRO A 15 -9.72 -0.76 -3.78
N GLU A 16 -10.49 -0.08 -2.92
CA GLU A 16 -10.83 1.34 -3.08
C GLU A 16 -9.58 2.21 -2.98
N ILE A 17 -8.74 1.99 -1.96
CA ILE A 17 -7.46 2.72 -1.80
C ILE A 17 -6.55 2.47 -3.00
N VAL A 18 -6.47 1.24 -3.49
CA VAL A 18 -5.68 0.89 -4.69
C VAL A 18 -6.18 1.66 -5.92
N ALA A 19 -7.50 1.73 -6.11
CA ALA A 19 -8.10 2.47 -7.21
C ALA A 19 -7.90 4.00 -7.07
N GLU A 20 -7.97 4.54 -5.85
CA GLU A 20 -7.67 5.95 -5.54
C GLU A 20 -6.21 6.31 -5.88
N HIS A 21 -5.29 5.35 -5.76
CA HIS A 21 -3.89 5.50 -6.15
C HIS A 21 -3.65 5.28 -7.67
N GLY A 22 -4.71 5.16 -8.46
CA GLY A 22 -4.61 5.14 -9.92
C GLY A 22 -4.10 3.83 -10.53
N PHE A 23 -3.99 2.76 -9.74
CA PHE A 23 -3.67 1.43 -10.25
C PHE A 23 -4.79 0.92 -11.15
N LYS A 24 -4.43 0.36 -12.31
CA LYS A 24 -5.34 -0.16 -13.34
C LYS A 24 -5.06 -1.64 -13.62
N GLY A 25 -6.13 -2.37 -13.93
CA GLY A 25 -6.05 -3.77 -14.32
C GLY A 25 -5.22 -4.61 -13.33
N ASP A 26 -4.13 -5.18 -13.83
CA ASP A 26 -3.29 -6.12 -13.07
C ASP A 26 -2.10 -5.45 -12.36
N GLU A 27 -1.98 -4.12 -12.36
CA GLU A 27 -0.84 -3.41 -11.78
C GLU A 27 -0.67 -3.72 -10.30
N TYR A 28 -1.75 -3.71 -9.51
CA TYR A 28 -1.66 -4.07 -8.10
C TYR A 28 -1.24 -5.54 -7.89
N ALA A 29 -1.71 -6.45 -8.74
CA ALA A 29 -1.28 -7.85 -8.70
C ALA A 29 0.22 -8.00 -9.05
N ASN A 30 0.73 -7.19 -9.97
CA ASN A 30 2.16 -7.14 -10.30
C ASN A 30 2.97 -6.55 -9.16
N LEU A 31 2.47 -5.51 -8.48
CA LEU A 31 3.08 -4.96 -7.26
C LEU A 31 3.21 -6.02 -6.17
N LEU A 32 2.15 -6.81 -5.93
CA LEU A 32 2.19 -7.91 -4.98
C LEU A 32 3.23 -8.97 -5.34
N LYS A 33 3.40 -9.30 -6.64
CA LYS A 33 4.44 -10.22 -7.10
C LYS A 33 5.85 -9.67 -6.91
N ILE A 34 6.05 -8.37 -7.12
CA ILE A 34 7.35 -7.70 -6.95
C ILE A 34 7.75 -7.64 -5.48
N LEU A 35 6.81 -7.28 -4.59
CA LEU A 35 7.08 -7.15 -3.15
C LEU A 35 7.04 -8.50 -2.41
N GLY A 36 6.28 -9.47 -2.91
CA GLY A 36 6.03 -10.74 -2.24
C GLY A 36 5.16 -10.63 -0.97
N ARG A 37 4.57 -9.45 -0.72
CA ARG A 37 3.70 -9.15 0.42
C ARG A 37 2.76 -7.97 0.08
N GLU A 38 1.81 -7.70 0.97
CA GLU A 38 1.00 -6.50 0.90
C GLU A 38 1.88 -5.23 1.04
N PRO A 39 1.70 -4.22 0.17
CA PRO A 39 2.42 -2.95 0.27
C PRO A 39 1.91 -2.12 1.45
N THR A 40 2.73 -1.20 1.91
CA THR A 40 2.29 -0.09 2.78
C THR A 40 1.70 1.04 1.93
N LEU A 41 0.93 1.96 2.54
CA LEU A 41 0.43 3.15 1.83
C LEU A 41 1.55 3.98 1.20
N THR A 42 2.70 4.09 1.85
CA THR A 42 3.85 4.82 1.30
C THR A 42 4.39 4.15 0.05
N GLU A 43 4.55 2.83 0.06
CA GLU A 43 4.95 2.06 -1.12
C GLU A 43 3.91 2.18 -2.23
N LEU A 44 2.62 2.09 -1.90
CA LEU A 44 1.53 2.26 -2.85
C LEU A 44 1.61 3.63 -3.55
N GLY A 45 1.87 4.72 -2.82
CA GLY A 45 2.09 6.05 -3.37
C GLY A 45 3.33 6.17 -4.25
N ILE A 46 4.44 5.53 -3.88
CA ILE A 46 5.67 5.50 -4.69
C ILE A 46 5.42 4.79 -6.02
N PHE A 47 4.80 3.61 -5.98
CA PHE A 47 4.51 2.81 -7.18
C PHE A 47 3.46 3.48 -8.07
N SER A 48 2.46 4.15 -7.48
CA SER A 48 1.47 4.95 -8.19
C SER A 48 2.13 6.00 -9.10
N VAL A 49 3.08 6.79 -8.58
CA VAL A 49 3.79 7.80 -9.37
C VAL A 49 4.71 7.17 -10.41
N MET A 50 5.34 6.04 -10.08
CA MET A 50 6.27 5.36 -10.99
C MET A 50 5.59 4.75 -12.22
N TRP A 51 4.33 4.34 -12.11
CA TRP A 51 3.58 3.66 -13.18
C TRP A 51 2.49 4.52 -13.84
N SER A 52 2.26 5.75 -13.36
CA SER A 52 1.28 6.67 -13.94
C SER A 52 1.66 7.20 -15.33
#